data_AF-A0A1J0WCW0-F1
#
_entry.id   AF-A0A1J0WCW0-F1
#
_cell.length_a   1.000
_cell.length_b   1.000
_cell.length_c   1.000
_cell.angle_alpha   90.00
_cell.angle_beta   90.00
_cell.angle_gamma   90.00
#
_symmetry.space_group_name_H-M   'P 1'
#
loop_
_entity.id
_entity.type
_entity.pdbx_description
1 polymer ?
#
loop_
_entity_poly.entity_id
_entity_poly.type
_entity_poly.pdbx_seq_one_letter_code
_entity_poly.pdbx_strand_id
1 'polypeptide(L)'
;MAGGYALNWDLREGELWRLHALMDLTLEGPDTRLEGQAIARLGGFSMRGVSGRAGPGLLALVPDPLISACTSRAVVDVQALSISRDAAAASGVIQIDEGQCKDMLGRDMTVPQMTVDLSTQGNDARAVVSDRGGELGQITVAGDRRFILRIEPEGATLIPGMPTSGPVIVEYPF
;
A
#
# COMPACT_ATOMS: atom_id res chain seq x y z
N MET A 1 16.74 10.04 9.83
CA MET A 1 15.44 9.81 9.17
C MET A 1 14.36 10.52 9.96
N ALA A 2 13.33 11.03 9.30
CA ALA A 2 12.23 11.75 9.95
C ALA A 2 11.43 10.80 10.87
N GLY A 3 10.91 11.32 11.99
CA GLY A 3 9.94 10.61 12.83
C GLY A 3 10.44 9.41 13.64
N GLY A 4 11.76 9.16 13.74
CA GLY A 4 12.30 8.03 14.51
C GLY A 4 12.24 6.67 13.80
N TYR A 5 12.00 6.68 12.49
CA TYR A 5 11.99 5.49 11.64
C TYR A 5 13.41 5.13 11.19
N ALA A 6 13.72 3.84 11.20
CA ALA A 6 14.98 3.27 10.73
C ALA A 6 14.71 2.23 9.63
N LEU A 7 15.22 2.50 8.43
CA LEU A 7 15.29 1.51 7.36
C LEU A 7 16.67 0.85 7.40
N ASN A 8 16.71 -0.44 7.71
CA ASN A 8 17.88 -1.29 7.62
C ASN A 8 17.78 -2.13 6.35
N TRP A 9 18.89 -2.23 5.62
CA TRP A 9 18.99 -3.09 4.44
C TRP A 9 20.30 -3.85 4.45
N ASP A 10 20.23 -5.12 4.12
CA ASP A 10 21.41 -5.98 3.92
C ASP A 10 21.41 -6.50 2.48
N LEU A 11 22.50 -6.22 1.76
CA LEU A 11 22.69 -6.70 0.39
C LEU A 11 23.41 -8.04 0.46
N ARG A 12 22.78 -9.10 -0.05
CA ARG A 12 23.40 -10.43 -0.02
C ARG A 12 24.63 -10.49 -0.94
N GLU A 13 25.79 -10.66 -0.33
CA GLU A 13 27.08 -10.80 -1.03
C GLU A 13 27.08 -12.08 -1.90
N GLY A 14 27.24 -11.91 -3.22
CA GLY A 14 27.24 -13.00 -4.21
C GLY A 14 26.33 -12.77 -5.43
N GLU A 15 25.47 -11.76 -5.38
CA GLU A 15 24.51 -11.49 -6.48
C GLU A 15 24.91 -10.39 -7.47
N LEU A 16 25.93 -9.57 -7.17
CA LEU A 16 26.40 -8.50 -8.07
C LEU A 16 26.77 -9.01 -9.49
N TRP A 17 27.08 -10.30 -9.63
CA TRP A 17 27.52 -10.93 -10.87
C TRP A 17 26.32 -11.43 -11.71
N ARG A 18 25.10 -11.43 -11.14
CA ARG A 18 23.90 -12.04 -11.73
C ARG A 18 22.87 -11.03 -12.27
N LEU A 19 23.25 -9.76 -12.45
CA LEU A 19 22.37 -8.67 -12.94
C LEU A 19 21.09 -8.46 -12.11
N HIS A 20 21.07 -8.92 -10.87
CA HIS A 20 20.02 -8.65 -9.91
C HIS A 20 20.61 -8.36 -8.54
N ALA A 21 19.92 -7.55 -7.75
CA ALA A 21 20.27 -7.23 -6.39
C ALA A 21 19.16 -7.70 -5.46
N LEU A 22 19.44 -8.70 -4.63
CA LEU A 22 18.59 -9.14 -3.53
C LEU A 22 18.99 -8.43 -2.23
N MET A 23 18.00 -7.80 -1.60
CA MET A 23 18.15 -7.03 -0.38
C MET A 23 17.13 -7.49 0.65
N ASP A 24 17.59 -7.87 1.84
CA ASP A 24 16.72 -8.04 3.00
C ASP A 24 16.44 -6.65 3.57
N LEU A 25 15.16 -6.29 3.74
CA LEU A 25 14.71 -4.98 4.19
C LEU A 25 13.98 -5.11 5.53
N THR A 26 14.34 -4.24 6.47
CA THR A 26 13.65 -4.10 7.75
C THR A 26 13.38 -2.63 8.01
N LEU A 27 12.12 -2.24 8.08
CA LEU A 27 11.68 -0.91 8.47
C LEU A 27 11.14 -0.94 9.90
N GLU A 28 11.78 -0.24 10.82
CA GLU A 28 11.39 -0.15 12.22
C GLU A 28 11.09 1.29 12.64
N GLY A 29 10.17 1.45 13.57
CA GLY A 29 9.79 2.72 14.18
C GLY A 29 9.02 2.48 15.48
N PRO A 30 8.53 3.55 16.15
CA PRO A 30 7.84 3.44 17.44
C PRO A 30 6.62 2.52 17.43
N ASP A 31 5.94 2.47 16.28
CA ASP A 31 4.66 1.82 16.05
C ASP A 31 4.63 0.96 14.79
N THR A 32 5.75 0.87 14.06
CA THR A 32 5.89 0.17 12.79
C THR A 32 7.07 -0.80 12.84
N ARG A 33 6.85 -2.02 12.37
CA ARG A 33 7.91 -2.99 12.06
C ARG A 33 7.48 -3.79 10.84
N LEU A 34 8.17 -3.60 9.73
CA LEU A 34 7.94 -4.33 8.48
C LEU A 34 9.24 -4.99 8.05
N GLU A 35 9.15 -6.24 7.63
CA GLU A 35 10.28 -7.03 7.16
C GLU A 35 9.92 -7.61 5.79
N GLY A 36 10.87 -7.70 4.88
CA GLY A 36 10.64 -8.30 3.57
C GLY A 36 11.90 -8.37 2.72
N GLN A 37 11.78 -8.97 1.54
CA GLN A 37 12.88 -9.11 0.60
C GLN A 37 12.59 -8.32 -0.66
N ALA A 38 13.48 -7.41 -1.03
CA ALA A 38 13.43 -6.71 -2.30
C ALA A 38 14.41 -7.32 -3.29
N ILE A 39 13.97 -7.46 -4.54
CA ILE A 39 14.78 -7.91 -5.65
C ILE A 39 14.66 -6.87 -6.76
N ALA A 40 15.77 -6.20 -7.06
CA ALA A 40 15.87 -5.29 -8.19
C ALA A 40 16.53 -6.02 -9.37
N ARG A 41 15.94 -5.92 -10.57
CA ARG A 41 16.48 -6.44 -11.83
C ARG A 41 16.46 -5.33 -12.88
N LEU A 42 17.24 -5.48 -13.95
CA LEU A 42 17.12 -4.60 -15.11
C LEU A 42 15.70 -4.67 -15.67
N GLY A 43 14.96 -3.56 -15.58
CA GLY A 43 13.59 -3.45 -16.10
C GLY A 43 12.49 -3.93 -15.15
N GLY A 44 12.78 -4.22 -13.88
CA GLY A 44 11.74 -4.59 -12.93
C GLY A 44 12.18 -4.63 -11.46
N PHE A 45 11.19 -4.60 -10.60
CA PHE A 45 11.33 -4.65 -9.16
C PHE A 45 10.33 -5.65 -8.59
N SER A 46 10.73 -6.42 -7.58
CA SER A 46 9.81 -7.30 -6.87
C SER A 46 10.11 -7.32 -5.38
N MET A 47 9.08 -7.38 -4.56
CA MET A 47 9.17 -7.65 -3.12
C MET A 47 8.51 -8.98 -2.80
N ARG A 48 9.04 -9.67 -1.79
CA ARG A 48 8.51 -10.96 -1.34
C ARG A 48 8.48 -11.02 0.18
N GLY A 49 7.47 -11.72 0.70
CA GLY A 49 7.32 -12.00 2.12
C GLY A 49 7.33 -10.74 2.98
N VAL A 50 6.66 -9.68 2.53
CA VAL A 50 6.55 -8.44 3.30
C VAL A 50 5.55 -8.68 4.42
N SER A 51 6.02 -8.67 5.65
CA SER A 51 5.18 -8.96 6.81
C SER A 51 5.48 -8.04 7.98
N GLY A 52 4.47 -7.83 8.83
CA GLY A 52 4.63 -7.12 10.08
C GLY A 52 3.47 -6.19 10.40
N ARG A 53 3.78 -5.06 11.03
CA ARG A 53 2.79 -4.08 11.50
C ARG A 53 3.19 -2.68 11.03
N ALA A 54 2.22 -1.93 10.52
CA ALA A 54 2.36 -0.52 10.18
C ALA A 54 1.49 0.32 11.13
N GLY A 55 2.10 1.28 11.79
CA GLY A 55 1.42 2.22 12.67
C GLY A 55 1.15 3.56 11.99
N PRO A 56 0.35 4.43 12.62
CA PRO A 56 -0.02 5.73 12.06
C PRO A 56 1.17 6.67 11.85
N GLY A 57 2.28 6.49 12.59
CA GLY A 57 3.51 7.25 12.36
C GLY A 57 4.10 7.06 10.96
N LEU A 58 3.75 5.97 10.26
CA LEU A 58 4.22 5.71 8.90
C LEU A 58 3.63 6.74 7.91
N LEU A 59 2.44 7.27 8.21
CA LEU A 59 1.81 8.34 7.42
C LEU A 59 2.65 9.62 7.38
N ALA A 60 3.50 9.85 8.39
CA ALA A 60 4.41 11.00 8.41
C ALA A 60 5.52 10.91 7.33
N LEU A 61 5.70 9.75 6.69
CA LEU A 61 6.63 9.58 5.57
C LEU A 61 5.98 9.88 4.21
N VAL A 62 4.64 9.97 4.15
CA VAL A 62 3.91 10.29 2.92
C VAL A 62 3.93 11.80 2.72
N PRO A 63 4.44 12.31 1.58
CA PRO A 63 4.32 13.74 1.26
C PRO A 63 2.85 14.09 1.05
N ASP A 64 2.39 15.17 1.70
CA ASP A 64 1.02 15.68 1.64
C ASP A 64 -0.08 14.62 1.94
N PRO A 65 -0.09 14.03 3.16
CA PRO A 65 -1.07 13.01 3.47
C PRO A 65 -2.48 13.62 3.57
N LEU A 66 -3.46 12.97 2.95
CA LEU A 66 -4.87 13.38 3.01
C LEU A 66 -5.49 13.27 4.42
N ILE A 67 -4.82 12.52 5.30
CA ILE A 67 -5.22 12.28 6.68
C ILE A 67 -4.02 12.45 7.61
N SER A 68 -4.28 12.88 8.84
CA SER A 68 -3.26 13.11 9.87
C SER A 68 -3.72 12.59 11.23
N ALA A 69 -2.80 12.49 12.19
CA ALA A 69 -3.08 12.11 13.58
C ALA A 69 -3.93 10.83 13.73
N CYS A 70 -3.69 9.82 12.88
CA CYS A 70 -4.41 8.56 12.94
C CYS A 70 -4.06 7.72 14.18
N THR A 71 -5.01 6.94 14.67
CA THR A 71 -4.77 5.90 15.70
C THR A 71 -4.84 4.48 15.16
N SER A 72 -5.34 4.31 13.93
CA SER A 72 -5.45 3.02 13.24
C SER A 72 -4.08 2.38 13.01
N ARG A 73 -4.04 1.05 13.07
CA ARG A 73 -2.87 0.22 12.80
C ARG A 73 -3.19 -0.76 11.69
N ALA A 74 -2.18 -1.20 10.97
CA ALA A 74 -2.31 -2.22 9.96
C ALA A 74 -1.40 -3.43 10.23
N VAL A 75 -1.92 -4.62 9.98
CA VAL A 75 -1.15 -5.86 9.88
C VAL A 75 -0.95 -6.15 8.40
N VAL A 76 0.31 -6.32 8.02
CA VAL A 76 0.73 -6.52 6.63
C VAL A 76 1.15 -7.98 6.48
N ASP A 77 0.57 -8.68 5.51
CA ASP A 77 1.01 -10.00 5.05
C ASP A 77 0.92 -10.04 3.53
N VAL A 78 2.00 -9.64 2.87
CA VAL A 78 2.09 -9.57 1.41
C VAL A 78 3.13 -10.56 0.94
N GLN A 79 2.67 -11.63 0.28
CA GLN A 79 3.54 -12.71 -0.16
C GLN A 79 4.41 -12.28 -1.34
N ALA A 80 3.86 -11.52 -2.28
CA ALA A 80 4.58 -11.03 -3.44
C ALA A 80 4.03 -9.70 -3.95
N LEU A 81 4.93 -8.82 -4.37
CA LEU A 81 4.68 -7.64 -5.19
C LEU A 81 5.70 -7.66 -6.32
N SER A 82 5.29 -7.33 -7.53
CA SER A 82 6.24 -7.11 -8.61
C SER A 82 5.72 -6.14 -9.63
N ILE A 83 6.63 -5.37 -10.20
CA ILE A 83 6.38 -4.47 -11.31
C ILE A 83 7.51 -4.60 -12.32
N SER A 84 7.14 -4.71 -13.57
CA SER A 84 8.04 -4.80 -14.72
C SER A 84 7.53 -3.87 -15.83
N ARG A 85 8.19 -3.86 -16.99
CA ARG A 85 7.80 -3.02 -18.11
C ARG A 85 6.37 -3.26 -18.59
N ASP A 86 5.92 -4.52 -18.58
CA ASP A 86 4.69 -4.96 -19.25
C ASP A 86 3.73 -5.73 -18.31
N ALA A 87 4.06 -5.83 -17.02
CA ALA A 87 3.27 -6.56 -16.04
C ALA A 87 3.48 -6.04 -14.61
N ALA A 88 2.40 -6.03 -13.85
CA ALA A 88 2.39 -5.89 -12.40
C ALA A 88 1.68 -7.10 -11.77
N ALA A 89 2.16 -7.54 -10.62
CA ALA A 89 1.53 -8.61 -9.85
C ALA A 89 1.58 -8.29 -8.36
N ALA A 90 0.53 -8.70 -7.65
CA ALA A 90 0.43 -8.60 -6.21
C ALA A 90 -0.29 -9.83 -5.65
N SER A 91 0.07 -10.23 -4.43
CA SER A 91 -0.63 -11.29 -3.69
C SER A 91 -0.45 -11.09 -2.19
N GLY A 92 -1.56 -11.09 -1.46
CA GLY A 92 -1.58 -11.03 0.00
C GLY A 92 -2.69 -10.17 0.54
N VAL A 93 -2.60 -9.84 1.83
CA VAL A 93 -3.65 -9.16 2.56
C VAL A 93 -3.04 -8.12 3.50
N ILE A 94 -3.69 -6.97 3.59
CA ILE A 94 -3.40 -5.97 4.61
C ILE A 94 -4.68 -5.76 5.42
N GLN A 95 -4.61 -5.97 6.72
CA GLN A 95 -5.73 -5.74 7.63
C GLN A 95 -5.51 -4.41 8.32
N ILE A 96 -6.49 -3.52 8.28
CA ILE A 96 -6.44 -2.19 8.89
C ILE A 96 -7.47 -2.17 10.00
N ASP A 97 -7.02 -1.91 11.22
CA ASP A 97 -7.88 -1.80 12.40
C ASP A 97 -8.72 -0.52 12.34
N GLU A 98 -9.87 -0.55 13.00
CA GLU A 98 -10.64 0.66 13.21
C GLU A 98 -9.82 1.71 13.98
N GLY A 99 -10.06 2.98 13.66
CA GLY A 99 -9.34 4.06 14.30
C GLY A 99 -9.99 5.42 14.09
N GLN A 100 -9.34 6.43 14.65
CA GLN A 100 -9.72 7.82 14.50
C GLN A 100 -8.58 8.53 13.77
N CYS A 101 -8.92 9.29 12.75
CA CYS A 101 -8.00 10.12 11.98
C CYS A 101 -8.55 11.55 11.92
N LYS A 102 -7.69 12.49 11.55
CA LYS A 102 -8.08 13.84 11.18
C LYS A 102 -7.97 14.03 9.68
N ASP A 103 -8.97 14.66 9.07
CA ASP A 103 -8.88 15.06 7.67
C ASP A 103 -7.93 16.26 7.49
N MET A 104 -7.75 16.71 6.25
CA MET A 104 -6.94 17.89 5.93
C MET A 104 -7.44 19.20 6.57
N LEU A 105 -8.70 19.25 7.00
CA LEU A 105 -9.30 20.41 7.68
C LEU A 105 -9.24 20.26 9.22
N GLY A 106 -8.59 19.19 9.72
CA GLY A 106 -8.45 18.90 11.14
C GLY A 106 -9.71 18.33 11.80
N ARG A 107 -10.72 17.93 11.02
CA ARG A 107 -11.97 17.34 11.51
C ARG A 107 -11.78 15.87 11.81
N ASP A 108 -12.40 15.40 12.89
CA ASP A 108 -12.34 14.00 13.26
C ASP A 108 -13.11 13.14 12.25
N MET A 109 -12.48 12.04 11.85
CA MET A 109 -12.97 11.09 10.87
C MET A 109 -12.73 9.68 11.41
N THR A 110 -13.80 8.92 11.53
CA THR A 110 -13.73 7.51 11.92
C THR A 110 -13.32 6.68 10.71
N VAL A 111 -12.24 5.91 10.87
CA VAL A 111 -11.80 4.91 9.89
C VAL A 111 -12.33 3.55 10.35
N PRO A 112 -13.16 2.85 9.56
CA PRO A 112 -13.65 1.53 9.93
C PRO A 112 -12.52 0.50 9.81
N GLN A 113 -12.75 -0.68 10.39
CA GLN A 113 -11.89 -1.83 10.14
C GLN A 113 -12.02 -2.22 8.65
N MET A 114 -10.89 -2.27 7.95
CA MET A 114 -10.82 -2.57 6.51
C MET A 114 -9.87 -3.73 6.24
N THR A 115 -10.06 -4.37 5.10
CA THR A 115 -9.14 -5.36 4.54
C THR A 115 -8.80 -4.93 3.12
N VAL A 116 -7.51 -4.97 2.79
CA VAL A 116 -6.99 -4.81 1.44
C VAL A 116 -6.56 -6.17 0.93
N ASP A 117 -7.31 -6.72 -0.01
CA ASP A 117 -6.95 -7.96 -0.70
C ASP A 117 -6.11 -7.62 -1.94
N LEU A 118 -4.90 -8.17 -1.99
CA LEU A 118 -3.97 -8.02 -3.10
C LEU A 118 -4.02 -9.28 -3.95
N SER A 119 -4.28 -9.10 -5.24
CA SER A 119 -4.37 -10.18 -6.20
C SER A 119 -3.80 -9.76 -7.56
N THR A 120 -3.64 -10.75 -8.44
CA THR A 120 -3.15 -10.54 -9.81
C THR A 120 -4.23 -11.03 -10.77
N GLN A 121 -4.54 -10.21 -11.77
CA GLN A 121 -5.45 -10.56 -12.86
C GLN A 121 -4.74 -10.36 -14.19
N GLY A 122 -4.36 -11.46 -14.85
CA GLY A 122 -3.55 -11.38 -16.05
C GLY A 122 -2.19 -10.73 -15.77
N ASN A 123 -1.93 -9.58 -16.39
CA ASN A 123 -0.71 -8.79 -16.22
C ASN A 123 -0.87 -7.61 -15.26
N ASP A 124 -2.01 -7.52 -14.56
CA ASP A 124 -2.35 -6.39 -13.72
C ASP A 124 -2.35 -6.79 -12.24
N ALA A 125 -1.81 -5.92 -11.40
CA ALA A 125 -1.94 -6.04 -9.96
C ALA A 125 -3.22 -5.33 -9.50
N ARG A 126 -4.02 -5.99 -8.68
CA ARG A 126 -5.26 -5.44 -8.12
C ARG A 126 -5.16 -5.39 -6.59
N ALA A 127 -5.60 -4.30 -6.00
CA ALA A 127 -5.83 -4.17 -4.58
C ALA A 127 -7.29 -3.78 -4.36
N VAL A 128 -8.06 -4.62 -3.68
CA VAL A 128 -9.46 -4.34 -3.34
C VAL A 128 -9.53 -3.97 -1.88
N VAL A 129 -10.06 -2.78 -1.59
CA VAL A 129 -10.30 -2.30 -0.23
C VAL A 129 -11.76 -2.56 0.11
N SER A 130 -12.00 -3.29 1.18
CA SER A 130 -13.35 -3.61 1.66
C SER A 130 -13.46 -3.45 3.17
N ASP A 131 -14.65 -3.17 3.66
CA ASP A 131 -15.00 -3.23 5.08
C ASP A 131 -16.12 -4.26 5.33
N ARG A 132 -16.81 -4.15 6.48
CA ARG A 132 -17.97 -5.01 6.78
C ARG A 132 -19.20 -4.71 5.91
N GLY A 133 -19.30 -3.50 5.36
CA GLY A 133 -20.39 -3.02 4.53
C GLY A 133 -20.25 -3.37 3.05
N GLY A 134 -19.02 -3.59 2.56
CA GLY A 134 -18.76 -4.04 1.20
C GLY A 134 -17.42 -3.58 0.65
N GLU A 135 -17.31 -3.57 -0.68
CA GLU A 135 -16.17 -2.99 -1.39
C GLU A 135 -16.22 -1.47 -1.30
N LEU A 136 -15.14 -0.87 -0.80
CA LEU A 136 -14.98 0.59 -0.71
C LEU A 136 -14.30 1.13 -1.96
N GLY A 137 -13.44 0.33 -2.58
CA GLY A 137 -12.77 0.70 -3.82
C GLY A 137 -11.71 -0.30 -4.24
N GLN A 138 -11.12 -0.01 -5.39
CA GLN A 138 -10.14 -0.84 -6.04
C GLN A 138 -9.02 0.03 -6.60
N ILE A 139 -7.79 -0.43 -6.42
CA ILE A 139 -6.62 0.07 -7.13
C ILE A 139 -6.20 -1.01 -8.13
N THR A 140 -5.88 -0.60 -9.35
CA THR A 140 -5.29 -1.48 -10.37
C THR A 140 -4.05 -0.83 -10.93
N VAL A 141 -2.94 -1.54 -10.85
CA VAL A 141 -1.71 -1.19 -11.55
C VAL A 141 -1.67 -2.07 -12.78
N ALA A 142 -1.98 -1.47 -13.92
CA ALA A 142 -2.02 -2.18 -15.19
C ALA A 142 -0.59 -2.37 -15.72
N GLY A 143 -0.35 -3.51 -16.39
CA GLY A 143 0.93 -3.83 -17.00
C GLY A 143 1.41 -2.81 -18.05
N ASP A 144 0.51 -1.97 -18.56
CA ASP A 144 0.80 -0.87 -19.49
C ASP A 144 1.14 0.46 -18.80
N ARG A 145 1.51 0.43 -17.51
CA ARG A 145 1.92 1.58 -16.69
C ARG A 145 0.80 2.59 -16.43
N ARG A 146 -0.43 2.09 -16.31
CA ARG A 146 -1.56 2.88 -15.80
C ARG A 146 -1.87 2.53 -14.35
N PHE A 147 -2.06 3.56 -13.55
CA PHE A 147 -2.63 3.47 -12.23
C PHE A 147 -4.11 3.85 -12.32
N ILE A 148 -4.99 2.89 -12.03
CA ILE A 148 -6.44 3.04 -12.10
C ILE A 148 -6.97 2.94 -10.68
N LEU A 149 -7.52 4.03 -10.18
CA LEU A 149 -8.22 4.10 -8.90
C LEU A 149 -9.72 4.12 -9.17
N ARG A 150 -10.44 3.15 -8.63
CA ARG A 150 -11.90 3.09 -8.64
C ARG A 150 -12.39 3.19 -7.21
N ILE A 151 -13.31 4.11 -6.96
CA ILE A 151 -13.88 4.35 -5.63
C ILE A 151 -15.37 4.06 -5.75
N GLU A 152 -15.86 3.13 -4.94
CA GLU A 152 -17.28 2.79 -4.89
C GLU A 152 -18.05 3.83 -4.07
N PRO A 153 -19.38 3.96 -4.26
CA PRO A 153 -20.21 4.87 -3.49
C PRO A 153 -20.02 4.74 -1.97
N GLU A 154 -19.86 3.51 -1.47
CA GLU A 154 -19.62 3.19 -0.08
C GLU A 154 -18.30 3.79 0.41
N GLY A 155 -17.21 3.66 -0.36
CA GLY A 155 -15.92 4.29 -0.06
C GLY A 155 -15.93 5.82 -0.20
N ALA A 156 -16.72 6.36 -1.13
CA ALA A 156 -16.87 7.80 -1.29
C ALA A 156 -17.49 8.46 -0.04
N THR A 157 -18.29 7.75 0.75
CA THR A 157 -18.82 8.26 2.02
C THR A 157 -17.74 8.56 3.07
N LEU A 158 -16.59 7.87 2.97
CA LEU A 158 -15.46 8.05 3.87
C LEU A 158 -14.59 9.25 3.50
N ILE A 159 -14.81 9.85 2.32
CA ILE A 159 -13.96 10.93 1.81
C ILE A 159 -14.78 12.21 1.70
N PRO A 160 -14.52 13.22 2.55
CA PRO A 160 -15.29 14.45 2.55
C PRO A 160 -15.26 15.15 1.19
N GLY A 161 -16.44 15.42 0.63
CA GLY A 161 -16.58 16.16 -0.62
C GLY A 161 -16.58 15.30 -1.90
N MET A 162 -16.52 13.97 -1.79
CA MET A 162 -16.62 13.11 -2.96
C MET A 162 -18.08 12.83 -3.38
N PRO A 163 -18.36 12.66 -4.69
CA PRO A 163 -19.68 12.27 -5.17
C PRO A 163 -20.00 10.83 -4.75
N THR A 164 -21.22 10.61 -4.23
CA THR A 164 -21.71 9.27 -3.85
C THR A 164 -22.76 8.73 -4.83
N SER A 165 -23.05 9.44 -5.92
CA SER A 165 -24.08 9.07 -6.90
C SER A 165 -23.66 7.93 -7.84
N GLY A 166 -22.38 7.56 -7.86
CA GLY A 166 -21.84 6.49 -8.69
C GLY A 166 -20.33 6.32 -8.50
N PRO A 167 -19.74 5.26 -9.06
CA PRO A 167 -18.32 4.99 -8.90
C PRO A 167 -17.46 6.08 -9.57
N VAL A 168 -16.43 6.51 -8.87
CA VAL A 168 -15.43 7.46 -9.39
C VAL A 168 -14.24 6.66 -9.89
N ILE A 169 -13.84 6.87 -11.14
CA ILE A 169 -12.68 6.21 -11.74
C ILE A 169 -11.67 7.29 -12.13
N VAL A 170 -10.43 7.12 -11.68
CA VAL A 170 -9.32 8.01 -11.98
C VAL A 170 -8.18 7.19 -12.56
N GLU A 171 -7.72 7.58 -13.75
CA GLU A 171 -6.63 6.91 -14.45
C GLU A 171 -5.43 7.85 -14.58
N TYR A 172 -4.24 7.39 -14.18
CA TYR A 172 -2.99 8.12 -14.33
C TYR A 172 -1.93 7.25 -15.00
N PRO A 173 -1.30 7.72 -16.10
CA PRO A 173 -0.11 7.08 -16.65
C PRO A 173 1.12 7.45 -15.81
N PHE A 174 2.09 6.53 -15.71
CA PHE A 174 3.38 6.79 -15.06
C PHE A 174 4.56 6.12 -15.78
#